data_AF-A0A3S0W374-F1
#
_entry.id   AF-A0A3S0W374-F1
#
_cell.length_a   1.000
_cell.length_b   1.000
_cell.length_c   1.000
_cell.angle_alpha   90.00
_cell.angle_beta   90.00
_cell.angle_gamma   90.00
#
_symmetry.space_group_name_H-M   'P 1'
#
loop_
_entity.id
_entity.type
_entity.pdbx_description
1 polymer ?
#
loop_
_entity_poly.entity_id
_entity_poly.type
_entity_poly.pdbx_seq_one_letter_code
_entity_poly.pdbx_strand_id
1 'polypeptide(L)' 'MPELDGRTSFWMSAFGILNRTRPASMGGVPPINPVTVLDLADRLQWPCQPDEALTVIIAMDDEWRSMQQKD' A
#
# COMPACT_ATOMS: atom_id res chain seq x y z
N MET A 1 8.91 -5.49 21.68
CA MET A 1 8.39 -5.21 20.33
C MET A 1 9.49 -4.43 19.62
N PRO A 2 10.01 -4.86 18.45
CA PRO A 2 11.00 -4.04 17.75
C PRO A 2 10.36 -2.69 17.43
N GLU A 3 11.07 -1.60 17.77
CA GLU A 3 10.61 -0.26 17.47
C GLU A 3 10.61 -0.09 15.94
N LEU A 4 9.43 0.18 15.38
CA LEU A 4 9.33 0.50 13.97
C LEU A 4 10.04 1.83 13.74
N ASP A 5 11.03 1.85 12.87
CA ASP A 5 11.62 3.11 12.45
C ASP A 5 10.59 3.99 11.72
N GLY A 6 10.90 5.27 11.60
CA GLY A 6 9.99 6.24 10.99
C GLY A 6 9.63 5.89 9.54
N ARG A 7 10.52 5.21 8.81
CA ARG A 7 10.31 4.79 7.42
C ARG A 7 9.30 3.65 7.35
N THR A 8 9.40 2.67 8.23
CA THR A 8 8.45 1.55 8.30
C THR A 8 7.08 2.03 8.73
N SER A 9 7.01 2.92 9.73
CA SER A 9 5.76 3.53 10.18
C SER A 9 5.05 4.30 9.06
N PHE A 10 5.83 5.03 8.24
CA PHE A 10 5.31 5.72 7.07
C PHE A 10 4.67 4.73 6.07
N TRP A 11 5.39 3.68 5.65
CA TRP A 11 4.88 2.73 4.65
C TRP A 11 3.65 1.96 5.15
N MET A 12 3.62 1.57 6.42
CA MET A 12 2.45 0.93 7.03
C MET A 12 1.22 1.87 7.00
N SER A 13 1.43 3.15 7.29
CA SER A 13 0.36 4.16 7.25
C SER A 13 -0.13 4.41 5.82
N ALA A 14 0.80 4.58 4.87
CA ALA A 14 0.51 4.78 3.46
C ALA A 14 -0.29 3.60 2.88
N PHE A 15 0.17 2.37 3.15
CA PHE A 15 -0.52 1.16 2.74
C PHE A 15 -1.92 1.06 3.36
N GLY A 16 -2.06 1.39 4.65
CA GLY A 16 -3.36 1.40 5.33
C GLY A 16 -4.37 2.38 4.71
N ILE A 17 -3.91 3.56 4.29
CA ILE A 17 -4.75 4.54 3.59
C ILE A 17 -5.20 3.97 2.24
N LEU A 18 -4.25 3.48 1.44
CA LEU A 18 -4.53 2.91 0.11
C LEU A 18 -5.47 1.71 0.19
N ASN A 19 -5.30 0.85 1.20
CA ASN A 19 -6.13 -0.32 1.37
C ASN A 19 -7.63 0.02 1.55
N ARG A 20 -7.92 1.17 2.19
CA ARG A 20 -9.30 1.68 2.36
C ARG A 20 -9.91 2.23 1.07
N THR A 21 -9.09 2.53 0.07
CA THR A 21 -9.55 3.01 -1.25
C THR A 21 -9.93 1.87 -2.19
N ARG A 22 -9.68 0.62 -1.81
CA ARG A 22 -10.02 -0.53 -2.65
C ARG A 22 -11.54 -0.62 -2.84
N PRO A 23 -11.99 -0.91 -4.06
CA PRO A 23 -13.40 -1.21 -4.27
C PRO A 23 -13.79 -2.50 -3.55
N ALA A 24 -15.06 -2.59 -3.13
CA ALA A 24 -15.61 -3.84 -2.63
C ALA A 24 -15.62 -4.90 -3.75
N SER A 25 -15.27 -6.14 -3.41
CA SER A 25 -15.21 -7.27 -4.33
C SER A 25 -15.87 -8.49 -3.71
N MET A 26 -16.61 -9.26 -4.53
CA MET A 26 -17.36 -10.45 -4.12
C MET A 26 -16.51 -11.73 -4.07
N GLY A 27 -15.20 -11.66 -4.38
CA GLY A 27 -14.37 -12.86 -4.60
C GLY A 27 -12.90 -12.72 -4.21
N GLY A 28 -12.57 -11.79 -3.31
CA GLY A 28 -11.21 -11.62 -2.78
C GLY A 28 -10.77 -10.16 -2.70
N VAL A 29 -9.54 -9.92 -2.26
CA VAL A 29 -8.97 -8.57 -2.13
C VAL A 29 -8.44 -8.09 -3.49
N PRO A 30 -9.09 -7.10 -4.14
CA PRO A 30 -8.66 -6.61 -5.46
C PRO A 30 -7.34 -5.85 -5.35
N PRO A 31 -6.45 -5.87 -6.35
CA PRO A 31 -5.17 -5.14 -6.31
C PRO A 31 -5.36 -3.64 -6.06
N ILE A 32 -4.36 -3.00 -5.43
CA ILE A 32 -4.29 -1.53 -5.39
C ILE A 32 -4.01 -1.01 -6.80
N ASN A 33 -4.76 0.00 -7.24
CA ASN A 33 -4.52 0.65 -8.52
C ASN A 33 -3.26 1.52 -8.45
N PRO A 34 -2.24 1.30 -9.30
CA PRO A 34 -1.01 2.11 -9.35
C PRO A 34 -1.26 3.62 -9.50
N VAL A 35 -2.29 4.00 -10.27
CA VAL A 35 -2.64 5.41 -10.48
C VAL A 35 -3.09 6.06 -9.17
N THR A 36 -3.82 5.33 -8.33
CA THR A 36 -4.24 5.82 -7.01
C THR A 36 -3.06 5.99 -6.05
N VAL A 37 -2.03 5.15 -6.16
CA VAL A 37 -0.78 5.30 -5.40
C VAL A 37 -0.10 6.62 -5.77
N LEU A 38 0.05 6.87 -7.07
CA LEU A 38 0.68 8.10 -7.57
C LEU A 38 -0.11 9.36 -7.21
N ASP A 39 -1.43 9.34 -7.38
CA ASP A 39 -2.30 10.47 -7.03
C ASP A 39 -2.21 10.79 -5.52
N LEU A 40 -2.28 9.78 -4.66
CA LEU A 40 -2.17 10.00 -3.22
C LEU A 40 -0.77 10.42 -2.79
N ALA A 41 0.28 9.86 -3.39
CA ALA A 41 1.66 10.24 -3.11
C ALA A 41 1.90 11.72 -3.43
N ASP A 42 1.40 12.18 -4.58
CA ASP A 42 1.48 13.59 -4.98
C ASP A 42 0.63 14.48 -4.06
N ARG A 43 -0.64 14.15 -3.84
CA ARG A 43 -1.55 14.98 -3.03
C ARG A 43 -1.13 15.10 -1.57
N LEU A 44 -0.55 14.04 -1.01
CA LEU A 44 -0.07 14.02 0.37
C LEU A 44 1.41 14.41 0.49
N GLN A 45 2.06 14.75 -0.63
CA GLN A 45 3.46 15.15 -0.71
C GLN A 45 4.36 14.14 0.03
N TRP A 46 4.21 12.86 -0.32
CA TRP A 46 4.98 11.80 0.34
C TRP A 46 6.49 12.00 0.16
N PRO A 47 7.29 11.70 1.20
CA PRO A 47 8.74 11.94 1.18
C PRO A 47 9.51 10.84 0.43
N CYS A 48 9.02 10.45 -0.74
CA CYS A 48 9.60 9.39 -1.57
C CYS A 48 9.40 9.72 -3.06
N GLN A 49 10.20 9.07 -3.91
CA GLN A 49 10.01 9.21 -5.35
C GLN A 49 8.78 8.40 -5.82
N PRO A 50 8.10 8.81 -6.90
CA PRO A 50 6.96 8.07 -7.45
C PRO A 50 7.24 6.58 -7.70
N ASP A 51 8.40 6.26 -8.27
CA ASP A 51 8.82 4.88 -8.55
C ASP A 51 9.04 4.07 -7.27
N GLU A 52 9.55 4.71 -6.22
CA GLU A 52 9.72 4.09 -4.90
C GLU A 52 8.36 3.80 -4.27
N ALA A 53 7.42 4.75 -4.34
CA ALA A 53 6.06 4.57 -3.83
C ALA A 53 5.36 3.40 -4.52
N LEU A 54 5.43 3.31 -5.85
CA LEU A 54 4.87 2.19 -6.61
C LEU A 54 5.52 0.86 -6.20
N THR A 55 6.84 0.81 -6.18
CA THR A 55 7.59 -0.42 -5.90
C THR A 55 7.24 -0.98 -4.52
N VAL A 56 7.28 -0.13 -3.49
CA VAL A 56 7.03 -0.57 -2.11
C VAL A 56 5.56 -0.96 -1.92
N ILE A 57 4.62 -0.14 -2.37
CA ILE A 57 3.19 -0.42 -2.17
C ILE A 57 2.75 -1.67 -2.93
N ILE A 58 3.21 -1.87 -4.17
CA ILE A 58 2.85 -3.06 -4.95
C ILE A 58 3.40 -4.31 -4.27
N ALA A 59 4.65 -4.30 -3.81
CA ALA A 59 5.23 -5.43 -3.09
C ALA A 59 4.47 -5.75 -1.79
N MET A 60 4.09 -4.73 -1.01
CA MET A 60 3.24 -4.91 0.18
C MET A 60 1.85 -5.46 -0.17
N ASP A 61 1.26 -4.99 -1.27
CA ASP A 61 -0.03 -5.46 -1.75
C ASP A 61 0.00 -6.94 -2.18
N ASP A 62 1.01 -7.32 -2.94
CA ASP A 62 1.19 -8.69 -3.40
C ASP A 62 1.37 -9.65 -2.22
N GLU A 63 2.20 -9.28 -1.23
CA GLU A 63 2.41 -10.11 -0.04
C GLU A 63 1.14 -10.20 0.81
N TRP A 64 0.43 -9.09 1.02
CA TRP A 64 -0.84 -9.10 1.74
C TRP A 64 -1.89 -9.99 1.07
N ARG A 65 -2.04 -9.90 -0.26
CA ARG A 65 -2.97 -10.73 -1.01
C ARG A 65 -2.58 -12.22 -1.00
N SER A 66 -1.28 -12.53 -1.03
CA SER A 66 -0.74 -13.88 -0.88
C SER A 66 -1.10 -14.49 0.48
N MET A 67 -1.04 -13.71 1.56
CA MET A 67 -1.47 -14.15 2.90
C MET A 67 -2.98 -14.45 2.96
N GLN A 68 -3.80 -13.59 2.38
CA GLN A 68 -5.27 -13.72 2.38
C GLN A 68 -5.81 -14.90 1.54
N GLN A 69 -5.01 -15.47 0.65
CA GLN A 69 -5.39 -16.65 -0.16
C GLN A 69 -5.00 -17.98 0.49
N LYS A 70 -4.21 -17.94 1.57
CA LYS A 70 -3.75 -19.13 2.30
C LYS A 70 -4.64 -19.51 3.48
N ASP A 71 -5.55 -18.62 3.86
CA ASP A 71 -6.61 -18.83 4.86
C ASP A 71 -7.94 -19.23 4.19
#